data_AF-A0A380FN99-F1
#
_entry.id   AF-A0A380FN99-F1
#
_cell.length_a   1.000
_cell.length_b   1.000
_cell.length_c   1.000
_cell.angle_alpha   90.00
_cell.angle_beta   90.00
_cell.angle_gamma   90.00
#
_symmetry.space_group_name_H-M   'P 1'
#
loop_
_entity.id
_entity.type
_entity.pdbx_description
1 polymer ?
#
loop_
_entity_poly.entity_id
_entity_poly.type
_entity_poly.pdbx_seq_one_letter_code
_entity_poly.pdbx_strand_id
1 'polypeptide(L)' 'MYKLIKPILFKYDPEQAHGMTIDALKFVQRYPKTLPIIKQFFHYENDILTQELSGVRFPNPIGLAAGFR' A
#
# COMPACT_ATOMS: atom_id res chain seq x y z
N MET A 1 10.09 10.86 2.78
CA MET A 1 8.83 10.83 3.56
C MET A 1 8.83 9.75 4.65
N TYR A 2 9.02 8.47 4.34
CA TYR A 2 8.98 7.38 5.36
C TYR A 2 9.93 7.59 6.55
N LYS A 3 11.17 8.06 6.33
CA LYS A 3 12.13 8.37 7.40
C LYS A 3 11.62 9.39 8.43
N LEU A 4 10.65 10.24 8.06
CA LEU A 4 10.05 11.24 8.95
C LEU A 4 8.83 10.69 9.70
N ILE A 5 8.06 9.81 9.06
CA ILE A 5 6.85 9.20 9.63
C ILE A 5 7.20 8.05 10.58
N LYS A 6 8.23 7.26 10.24
CA LYS A 6 8.71 6.12 11.04
C LYS A 6 8.94 6.45 12.53
N PRO A 7 9.71 7.50 12.91
CA PRO A 7 9.94 7.81 14.32
C PRO A 7 8.68 8.27 15.06
N ILE A 8 7.63 8.71 14.35
CA ILE A 8 6.34 9.06 14.95
C ILE A 8 5.54 7.79 15.21
N LEU A 9 5.42 6.90 14.22
CA LEU A 9 4.72 5.63 14.36
C LEU A 9 5.33 4.74 15.45
N PHE A 10 6.66 4.74 15.57
CA PHE A 10 7.38 3.87 16.52
C PHE A 10 7.29 4.34 17.97
N LYS A 11 6.63 5.48 18.24
CA LYS A 11 6.29 5.93 19.60
C LYS A 11 4.99 5.31 20.13
N TYR A 12 4.18 4.70 19.26
CA TYR A 12 2.91 4.08 19.64
C TYR A 12 3.07 2.56 19.75
N ASP A 13 2.14 1.94 20.48
CA ASP A 13 1.99 0.49 20.46
C ASP A 13 1.75 0.00 19.01
N PRO A 14 2.31 -1.16 18.61
CA PRO A 14 2.20 -1.65 17.24
C PRO A 14 0.77 -1.77 16.71
N GLU A 15 -0.18 -2.20 17.54
CA GLU A 15 -1.58 -2.34 17.12
C GLU A 15 -2.24 -0.97 16.91
N GLN A 16 -1.94 -0.01 17.78
CA GLN A 16 -2.39 1.37 17.61
C GLN A 16 -1.79 2.01 16.35
N ALA A 17 -0.49 1.85 16.12
CA ALA A 17 0.18 2.36 14.92
C ALA A 17 -0.37 1.71 13.64
N HIS A 18 -0.67 0.41 13.69
CA HIS A 18 -1.32 -0.31 12.59
C HIS A 18 -2.72 0.25 12.34
N GLY A 19 -3.57 0.36 13.36
CA GLY A 19 -4.92 0.93 13.25
C GLY A 19 -4.92 2.34 12.67
N MET A 20 -4.06 3.22 13.18
CA MET A 20 -3.88 4.59 12.64
C MET A 20 -3.48 4.58 11.16
N THR A 21 -2.60 3.65 10.75
CA THR A 21 -2.17 3.53 9.35
C THR A 21 -3.32 3.05 8.46
N ILE A 22 -4.09 2.06 8.91
CA ILE A 22 -5.27 1.58 8.20
C ILE A 22 -6.33 2.68 8.06
N ASP A 23 -6.59 3.45 9.11
CA ASP A 23 -7.56 4.55 9.08
C ASP A 23 -7.12 5.67 8.13
N ALA A 24 -5.83 6.01 8.11
CA ALA A 24 -5.27 6.95 7.14
C ALA A 24 -5.45 6.44 5.70
N LEU A 25 -5.18 5.16 5.43
CA LEU A 25 -5.39 4.55 4.11
C LEU A 25 -6.87 4.55 3.72
N LYS A 26 -7.78 4.26 4.65
CA LYS A 26 -9.24 4.32 4.42
C LYS A 26 -9.68 5.75 4.12
N PHE A 27 -9.15 6.75 4.84
CA PHE A 27 -9.45 8.15 4.59
C PHE A 27 -9.03 8.58 3.17
N VAL A 28 -7.84 8.20 2.73
CA VAL A 28 -7.36 8.48 1.37
C VAL A 28 -8.27 7.83 0.32
N GLN A 29 -8.65 6.57 0.52
CA GLN A 29 -9.52 5.83 -0.40
C GLN A 29 -10.92 6.46 -0.56
N ARG A 30 -11.42 7.21 0.44
CA ARG A 30 -12.69 7.95 0.33
C ARG A 30 -12.66 9.06 -0.73
N TYR A 31 -11.48 9.48 -1.18
CA TYR A 31 -11.31 10.51 -2.19
C TYR A 31 -10.65 9.93 -3.46
N PRO A 32 -11.43 9.41 -4.43
CA PRO A 32 -10.90 8.74 -5.63
C PRO A 32 -9.92 9.59 -6.44
N LYS A 33 -10.05 10.92 -6.39
CA LYS A 33 -9.14 11.88 -7.05
C LYS A 33 -7.70 11.83 -6.52
N THR A 34 -7.47 11.26 -5.35
CA THR A 34 -6.13 11.08 -4.79
C THR A 34 -5.40 9.88 -5.39
N LEU A 35 -6.14 8.89 -5.92
CA LEU A 35 -5.55 7.65 -6.42
C LEU A 35 -4.60 7.86 -7.62
N PRO A 36 -4.90 8.70 -8.63
CA PRO A 36 -3.96 8.99 -9.71
C PRO A 36 -2.64 9.59 -9.20
N ILE A 37 -2.72 10.49 -8.21
CA ILE A 37 -1.54 11.12 -7.60
C ILE A 37 -0.68 10.06 -6.91
N ILE A 38 -1.29 9.19 -6.11
CA ILE A 38 -0.58 8.09 -5.42
C ILE A 38 0.05 7.13 -6.43
N LYS A 39 -0.67 6.78 -7.50
CA LYS A 39 -0.11 5.93 -8.57
C LYS A 39 1.11 6.58 -9.21
N GLN A 40 1.11 7.88 -9.46
CA GLN A 40 2.27 8.56 -10.05
C GLN A 40 3.54 8.44 -9.20
N PHE A 41 3.43 8.39 -7.87
CA PHE A 41 4.58 8.28 -6.98
C PHE A 41 5.01 6.85 -6.65
N PHE A 42 4.07 5.89 -6.65
CA PHE A 42 4.31 4.55 -6.08
C PHE A 42 4.01 3.39 -7.04
N HIS A 43 3.40 3.64 -8.19
CA HIS A 43 3.15 2.59 -9.16
C HIS A 43 4.41 2.30 -9.99
N TYR A 44 4.70 1.02 -10.18
CA TYR A 44 5.76 0.54 -11.04
C TYR A 44 5.22 -0.61 -11.89
N GLU A 45 5.50 -0.55 -13.18
CA GLU A 45 5.04 -1.53 -14.16
C GLU A 45 6.21 -1.90 -15.09
N ASN A 46 6.36 -3.20 -15.34
CA ASN A 46 7.32 -3.74 -16.29
C ASN A 46 6.84 -5.12 -16.73
N ASP A 47 6.77 -5.35 -18.03
CA ASP A 47 6.24 -6.60 -18.60
C ASP A 47 6.98 -7.84 -18.11
N ILE A 48 8.29 -7.73 -17.80
CA ILE A 48 9.08 -8.86 -17.26
C ILE A 48 8.56 -9.36 -15.90
N LEU A 49 7.80 -8.55 -15.17
CA LEU A 49 7.23 -8.91 -13.88
C LEU A 49 5.87 -9.61 -14.01
N THR A 50 5.22 -9.55 -15.18
CA THR A 50 3.89 -10.14 -15.37
C THR A 50 3.93 -11.65 -15.16
N GLN A 51 3.00 -12.17 -14.36
CA GLN A 51 2.84 -13.60 -14.09
C GLN A 51 1.44 -14.07 -14.52
N GLU A 52 1.34 -15.29 -14.99
CA GLU A 52 0.06 -15.98 -15.18
C GLU A 52 0.03 -17.20 -14.26
N LEU A 53 -0.88 -17.17 -13.28
CA LEU A 53 -0.96 -18.20 -12.23
C LEU A 53 -2.42 -18.63 -12.09
N SER A 54 -2.67 -19.93 -12.24
CA SER A 54 -4.03 -20.51 -12.15
C SER A 54 -5.07 -19.81 -13.03
N GLY A 55 -4.67 -19.36 -14.22
CA GLY A 55 -5.54 -18.63 -15.17
C GLY A 55 -5.78 -17.16 -14.82
N VAL A 56 -5.10 -16.60 -13.82
CA VAL A 56 -5.16 -15.19 -13.45
C VAL A 56 -3.87 -14.48 -13.83
N ARG A 57 -3.98 -13.35 -14.54
CA ARG A 57 -2.85 -12.50 -14.89
C ARG A 57 -2.55 -11.50 -13.77
N PHE A 58 -1.37 -11.59 -13.18
CA PHE A 58 -0.86 -10.65 -12.18
C PHE A 58 0.16 -9.73 -12.84
N PRO A 59 0.06 -8.39 -12.67
CA PRO A 59 0.99 -7.45 -13.31
C PRO A 59 2.41 -7.52 -12.73
N ASN A 60 2.58 -8.07 -11.53
CA ASN A 60 3.86 -8.31 -10.88
C ASN A 60 3.72 -9.43 -9.82
N PRO A 61 4.83 -10.04 -9.36
CA PRO A 61 4.78 -11.15 -8.40
C PRO A 61 4.67 -10.69 -6.92
N ILE A 62 4.49 -9.39 -6.65
CA ILE A 62 4.46 -8.83 -5.30
C ILE A 62 3.02 -8.61 -4.84
N GLY A 63 2.63 -9.32 -3.79
CA GLY A 63 1.31 -9.20 -3.16
C GLY A 63 1.37 -8.66 -1.73
N LEU A 64 0.27 -8.08 -1.27
CA LEU A 64 0.06 -7.77 0.14
C LEU A 64 -0.54 -9.01 0.82
N ALA A 65 0.13 -9.49 1.88
CA ALA A 65 -0.35 -10.65 2.63
C ALA A 65 -1.66 -10.35 3.37
N ALA A 66 -2.38 -11.42 3.73
CA ALA A 66 -3.57 -11.32 4.56
C ALA A 66 -3.24 -10.71 5.94
N GLY A 67 -4.22 -10.05 6.56
CA GLY A 67 -4.07 -9.41 7.87
C GLY A 67 -3.78 -7.91 7.81
N PHE A 68 -3.48 -7.33 6.64
CA PHE A 68 -3.33 -5.88 6.47
C PHE A 68 -4.49 -5.33 5.63
N ARG A 69 -5.56 -4.83 6.28
CA ARG A 69 -6.80 -4.36 5.62
C ARG A 69 -7.49 -3.20 6.35
#